data_AF-K0T235-F1
#
_entry.id   AF-K0T235-F1
#
_cell.length_a   1.000
_cell.length_b   1.000
_cell.length_c   1.000
_cell.angle_alpha   90.00
_cell.angle_beta   90.00
_cell.angle_gamma   90.00
#
_symmetry.space_group_name_H-M   'P 1'
#
loop_
_entity.id
_entity.type
_entity.pdbx_description
1 polymer ?
#
loop_
_entity_poly.entity_id
_entity_poly.type
_entity_poly.pdbx_seq_one_letter_code
_entity_poly.pdbx_strand_id
1 'polypeptide(L)'
;MTSYTVPLVYDKTVLVIPMPGSKKSLRFETAKVLQPFTPWLWVLVVFVILTAAVLGVWFSDSEKLAKKNYGKSLRKLKAGGVKKSKSKAVYSRLIADGFLEKGLFFFSAGVERDEAASLPQKTGTDEYVGTMQQAVTAGMVICAHPALEDLLVRNWPQAKFEFDRSGNEWQGVLDLYRAGGCDVLAVGREDNMLDNELMNQFCDEGLVFTDSLIVETPVALPARPDIASGLSYWIFRAEKYHGVSIANSAKEYVEKYGPPKCESELSNLGGIEEVDDLTPLSPENMVFPIIFFSAFALFGIFLHVIDERNHKKTGRHTLVGRHSTLSLFDDERILAKKDDSFGSIVNADPEDVRPVAGGKTDALSAALAASAQLSTDLGEGVGAHPVPNCNGDALEQTSSDAALRELFESGAIDEALNTLSRLKQLKKVL
;
A
#
# COMPACT_ATOMS: atom_id res chain seq x y z
N MET A 1 -32.51 -25.57 -28.28
CA MET A 1 -31.77 -24.61 -27.44
C MET A 1 -32.75 -24.03 -26.44
N THR A 2 -32.46 -24.10 -25.15
CA THR A 2 -33.21 -23.37 -24.12
C THR A 2 -32.91 -21.89 -24.27
N SER A 3 -33.95 -21.04 -24.21
CA SER A 3 -33.77 -19.59 -24.16
C SER A 3 -33.79 -19.14 -22.70
N TYR A 4 -33.12 -18.04 -22.40
CA TYR A 4 -33.09 -17.44 -21.07
C TYR A 4 -33.59 -16.00 -21.16
N THR A 5 -34.04 -15.45 -20.03
CA THR A 5 -34.31 -14.02 -19.89
C THR A 5 -32.99 -13.23 -19.83
N VAL A 6 -33.08 -11.90 -19.78
CA VAL A 6 -31.96 -11.08 -19.26
C VAL A 6 -31.55 -11.57 -17.87
N PRO A 7 -30.25 -11.50 -17.54
CA PRO A 7 -29.77 -11.92 -16.23
C PRO A 7 -30.42 -11.08 -15.13
N LEU A 8 -30.88 -11.75 -14.07
CA LEU A 8 -31.42 -11.12 -12.87
C LEU A 8 -30.30 -10.60 -11.97
N VAL A 9 -29.23 -11.36 -11.89
CA VAL A 9 -28.02 -11.07 -11.13
C VAL A 9 -26.86 -11.82 -11.76
N TYR A 10 -25.64 -11.35 -11.52
CA TYR A 10 -24.43 -12.09 -11.84
C TYR A 10 -23.89 -12.69 -10.55
N ASP A 11 -23.94 -14.02 -10.43
CA ASP A 11 -23.29 -14.68 -9.30
C ASP A 11 -21.78 -14.63 -9.50
N LYS A 12 -21.10 -14.13 -8.49
CA LYS A 12 -19.65 -13.95 -8.48
C LYS A 12 -19.05 -15.02 -7.62
N THR A 13 -18.42 -16.00 -8.25
CA THR A 13 -17.61 -16.96 -7.51
C THR A 13 -16.31 -16.28 -7.13
N VAL A 14 -16.08 -16.12 -5.83
CA VAL A 14 -14.86 -15.52 -5.28
C VAL A 14 -14.05 -16.55 -4.52
N LEU A 15 -12.78 -16.22 -4.31
CA LEU A 15 -11.91 -17.03 -3.45
C LEU A 15 -12.21 -16.69 -1.98
N VAL A 16 -12.43 -17.72 -1.17
CA VAL A 16 -12.59 -17.62 0.28
C VAL A 16 -11.37 -18.28 0.93
N ILE A 17 -10.68 -17.54 1.79
CA ILE A 17 -9.41 -17.92 2.38
C ILE A 17 -9.50 -17.92 3.91
N PRO A 18 -8.64 -18.67 4.61
CA PRO A 18 -8.49 -18.47 6.04
C PRO A 18 -8.09 -17.02 6.33
N MET A 19 -8.71 -16.44 7.35
CA MET A 19 -8.45 -15.11 7.84
C MET A 19 -6.94 -15.01 8.12
N PRO A 20 -6.24 -14.06 7.47
CA PRO A 20 -4.81 -13.91 7.70
C PRO A 20 -4.61 -13.65 9.19
N GLY A 21 -3.87 -14.55 9.84
CA GLY A 21 -3.62 -14.42 11.27
C GLY A 21 -2.97 -13.07 11.52
N SER A 22 -3.61 -12.21 12.33
CA SER A 22 -3.02 -10.93 12.70
C SER A 22 -1.81 -11.21 13.60
N LYS A 23 -0.66 -11.50 13.02
CA LYS A 23 0.59 -11.66 13.75
C LYS A 23 1.05 -10.26 14.18
N LYS A 24 0.42 -9.73 15.22
CA LYS A 24 0.76 -8.46 15.89
C LYS A 24 2.10 -8.51 16.65
N SER A 25 3.02 -9.37 16.22
CA SER A 25 4.34 -9.43 16.82
C SER A 25 5.16 -8.26 16.29
N LEU A 26 5.67 -7.41 17.18
CA LEU A 26 6.62 -6.34 16.84
C LEU A 26 7.82 -6.86 16.03
N ARG A 27 8.21 -8.13 16.22
CA ARG A 27 9.26 -8.77 15.41
C ARG A 27 8.88 -8.94 13.95
N PHE A 28 7.61 -9.22 13.68
CA PHE A 28 7.08 -9.36 12.33
C PHE A 28 7.03 -7.99 11.64
N GLU A 29 6.51 -6.96 12.31
CA GLU A 29 6.50 -5.58 11.80
C GLU A 29 7.91 -5.02 11.54
N THR A 30 8.87 -5.30 12.43
CA THR A 30 10.26 -4.89 12.23
C THR A 30 10.95 -5.67 11.11
N ALA A 31 10.67 -6.97 10.97
CA ALA A 31 11.18 -7.77 9.86
C ALA A 31 10.63 -7.27 8.52
N LYS A 32 9.36 -6.88 8.48
CA LYS A 32 8.64 -6.37 7.31
C LYS A 32 9.30 -5.12 6.72
N VAL A 33 9.85 -4.23 7.55
CA VAL A 33 10.63 -3.06 7.10
C VAL A 33 11.97 -3.44 6.47
N LEU A 34 12.57 -4.56 6.87
CA LEU A 34 13.87 -5.03 6.39
C LEU A 34 13.75 -6.00 5.20
N GLN A 35 12.56 -6.58 4.99
CA GLN A 35 12.24 -7.56 3.96
C GLN A 35 12.32 -7.06 2.49
N PRO A 36 12.20 -5.76 2.13
CA PRO A 36 12.30 -5.40 0.71
C PRO A 36 13.65 -5.78 0.07
N PHE A 37 14.66 -6.02 0.90
CA PHE A 37 15.99 -6.42 0.45
C PHE A 37 16.45 -7.69 1.16
N THR A 38 17.12 -8.57 0.42
CA THR A 38 17.73 -9.76 1.02
C THR A 38 18.79 -9.34 2.06
N PRO A 39 18.99 -10.11 3.14
CA PRO A 39 20.02 -9.78 4.14
C PRO A 39 21.41 -9.58 3.52
N TRP A 40 21.70 -10.30 2.44
CA TRP A 40 22.93 -10.16 1.68
C TRP A 40 23.04 -8.82 0.97
N LEU A 41 21.94 -8.30 0.41
CA LEU A 41 21.92 -6.99 -0.23
C LEU A 41 22.22 -5.88 0.80
N TRP A 42 21.67 -5.97 2.02
CA TRP A 42 22.00 -5.03 3.10
C TRP A 42 23.49 -5.03 3.43
N VAL A 43 24.10 -6.22 3.55
CA VAL A 43 25.55 -6.35 3.77
C VAL A 43 26.34 -5.75 2.61
N LEU A 44 25.91 -5.98 1.37
CA LEU A 44 26.54 -5.42 0.17
C LEU A 44 26.43 -3.90 0.16
N VAL A 45 25.26 -3.33 0.45
CA VAL A 45 25.05 -1.87 0.54
C VAL A 45 25.96 -1.25 1.60
N VAL A 46 26.00 -1.83 2.81
CA VAL A 46 26.90 -1.36 3.87
C VAL A 46 28.36 -1.44 3.45
N PHE A 47 28.75 -2.53 2.77
CA PHE A 47 30.10 -2.71 2.26
C PHE A 47 30.46 -1.69 1.17
N VAL A 48 29.55 -1.38 0.25
CA VAL A 48 29.75 -0.35 -0.78
C VAL A 48 29.88 1.03 -0.16
N ILE A 49 29.05 1.37 0.82
CA ILE A 49 29.15 2.64 1.55
C ILE A 49 30.49 2.73 2.30
N LEU A 50 30.91 1.65 2.95
CA LEU A 50 32.17 1.58 3.68
C LEU A 50 33.39 1.72 2.75
N THR A 51 33.41 0.99 1.64
CA THR A 51 34.50 1.07 0.66
C THR A 51 34.55 2.46 0.02
N ALA A 52 33.41 3.03 -0.36
CA ALA A 52 33.32 4.40 -0.87
C ALA A 52 33.82 5.45 0.14
N ALA A 53 33.49 5.30 1.43
CA ALA A 53 33.98 6.17 2.48
C ALA A 53 35.51 6.05 2.67
N VAL A 54 36.04 4.84 2.69
CA VAL A 54 37.49 4.58 2.80
C VAL A 54 38.24 5.15 1.60
N LEU A 55 37.76 4.90 0.38
CA LEU A 55 38.36 5.42 -0.84
C LEU A 55 38.24 6.95 -0.91
N GLY A 56 37.12 7.53 -0.48
CA GLY A 56 36.94 8.97 -0.41
C GLY A 56 37.97 9.64 0.51
N VAL A 57 38.26 9.03 1.67
CA VAL A 57 39.31 9.52 2.58
C VAL A 57 40.71 9.27 2.03
N TRP A 58 40.91 8.17 1.30
CA TRP A 58 42.20 7.83 0.69
C TRP A 58 42.58 8.78 -0.45
N PHE A 59 41.63 9.08 -1.33
CA PHE A 59 41.84 9.93 -2.51
C PHE A 59 41.72 11.42 -2.22
N SER A 60 40.89 11.80 -1.25
CA SER A 60 40.84 13.19 -0.85
C SER A 60 42.12 13.53 -0.13
N ASP A 61 42.84 14.54 -0.65
CA ASP A 61 44.12 15.02 -0.14
C ASP A 61 43.97 15.36 1.35
N SER A 62 44.25 14.36 2.20
CA SER A 62 43.88 14.34 3.61
C SER A 62 44.49 15.51 4.37
N GLU A 63 45.59 16.06 3.85
CA GLU A 63 46.24 17.25 4.36
C GLU A 63 45.41 18.51 4.13
N LYS A 64 44.74 18.65 2.97
CA LYS A 64 43.84 19.78 2.67
C LYS A 64 42.52 19.67 3.43
N LEU A 65 41.92 18.49 3.49
CA LEU A 65 40.69 18.27 4.26
C LEU A 65 40.90 18.47 5.75
N ALA A 66 41.98 17.90 6.32
CA ALA A 66 42.29 18.07 7.74
C ALA A 66 42.57 19.55 8.07
N LYS A 67 43.26 20.25 7.18
CA LYS A 67 43.52 21.69 7.35
C LYS A 67 42.25 22.52 7.24
N LYS A 68 41.37 22.21 6.28
CA LYS A 68 40.09 22.94 6.08
C LYS A 68 39.14 22.73 7.26
N ASN A 69 38.95 21.48 7.69
CA ASN A 69 37.92 21.15 8.69
C ASN A 69 38.41 21.30 10.13
N TYR A 70 39.71 21.12 10.38
CA TYR A 70 40.27 21.12 11.75
C TYR A 70 41.32 22.22 11.98
N GLY A 71 41.60 23.06 10.99
CA GLY A 71 42.56 24.18 11.10
C GLY A 71 44.01 23.75 11.36
N LYS A 72 44.33 22.45 11.31
CA LYS A 72 45.64 21.91 11.69
C LYS A 72 46.29 21.16 10.53
N SER A 73 47.50 21.58 10.17
CA SER A 73 48.34 20.87 9.21
C SER A 73 48.91 19.58 9.83
N LEU A 74 48.70 18.45 9.17
CA LEU A 74 49.20 17.13 9.59
C LEU A 74 50.74 17.08 9.70
N ARG A 75 51.47 17.84 8.86
CA ARG A 75 52.93 17.96 8.95
C ARG A 75 53.40 18.50 10.31
N LYS A 76 52.69 19.49 10.88
CA LYS A 76 53.04 20.03 12.22
C LYS A 76 52.84 18.99 13.32
N LEU A 77 51.84 18.11 13.20
CA LEU A 77 51.61 17.01 14.15
C LEU A 77 52.70 15.93 14.04
N LYS A 78 53.19 15.65 12.83
CA LYS A 78 54.26 14.66 12.60
C LYS A 78 55.63 15.17 13.07
N ALA A 79 55.89 16.47 12.95
CA ALA A 79 57.13 17.10 13.43
C ALA A 79 57.19 17.22 14.97
N GLY A 80 56.05 17.32 15.65
CA GLY A 80 55.98 17.51 17.12
C GLY A 80 56.16 16.26 17.99
N GLY A 81 56.70 15.15 17.47
CA GLY A 81 56.92 13.92 18.26
C GLY A 81 55.65 13.27 18.82
N VAL A 82 54.48 13.61 18.29
CA VAL A 82 53.19 13.12 18.80
C VAL A 82 53.06 11.63 18.49
N LYS A 83 52.78 10.81 19.52
CA LYS A 83 52.59 9.35 19.42
C LYS A 83 51.64 8.99 18.25
N LYS A 84 52.08 8.07 17.36
CA LYS A 84 51.36 7.58 16.16
C LYS A 84 49.87 7.25 16.39
N SER A 85 49.50 6.86 17.61
CA SER A 85 48.11 6.61 18.05
C SER A 85 47.14 7.75 17.73
N LYS A 86 47.54 9.03 17.85
CA LYS A 86 46.61 10.16 17.61
C LYS A 86 46.24 10.36 16.14
N SER A 87 47.11 9.94 15.21
CA SER A 87 46.81 10.05 13.77
C SER A 87 45.71 9.08 13.35
N LYS A 88 45.66 7.87 13.92
CA LYS A 88 44.65 6.85 13.60
C LYS A 88 43.23 7.30 13.96
N ALA A 89 43.06 8.00 15.08
CA ALA A 89 41.77 8.52 15.52
C ALA A 89 41.19 9.59 14.57
N VAL A 90 42.05 10.40 13.94
CA VAL A 90 41.61 11.41 12.95
C VAL A 90 41.13 10.72 11.67
N TYR A 91 41.84 9.70 11.20
CA TYR A 91 41.42 8.92 10.03
C TYR A 91 40.13 8.15 10.28
N SER A 92 39.99 7.48 11.42
CA SER A 92 38.75 6.76 11.74
C SER A 92 37.54 7.69 11.78
N ARG A 93 37.72 8.93 12.27
CA ARG A 93 36.67 9.95 12.28
C ARG A 93 36.30 10.40 10.87
N LEU A 94 37.28 10.69 10.01
CA LEU A 94 37.03 11.06 8.62
C LEU A 94 36.30 9.95 7.86
N ILE A 95 36.63 8.68 8.13
CA ILE A 95 35.94 7.53 7.53
C ILE A 95 34.50 7.44 8.05
N ALA A 96 34.27 7.64 9.36
CA ALA A 96 32.92 7.62 9.93
C ALA A 96 32.03 8.76 9.39
N ASP A 97 32.57 9.97 9.29
CA ASP A 97 31.86 11.12 8.71
C ASP A 97 31.54 10.85 7.22
N GLY A 98 32.50 10.33 6.46
CA GLY A 98 32.30 9.95 5.06
C GLY A 98 31.29 8.80 4.89
N PHE A 99 31.28 7.83 5.80
CA PHE A 99 30.31 6.73 5.80
C PHE A 99 28.89 7.25 6.03
N LEU A 100 28.70 8.18 6.97
CA LEU A 100 27.39 8.79 7.23
C LEU A 100 26.91 9.64 6.05
N GLU A 101 27.78 10.49 5.50
CA GLU A 101 27.44 11.35 4.35
C GLU A 101 27.07 10.52 3.11
N LYS A 102 27.89 9.51 2.78
CA LYS A 102 27.62 8.62 1.65
C LYS A 102 26.43 7.72 1.92
N GLY A 103 26.29 7.20 3.13
CA GLY A 103 25.14 6.40 3.54
C GLY A 103 23.83 7.15 3.31
N LEU A 104 23.75 8.40 3.78
CA LEU A 104 22.57 9.25 3.56
C LEU A 104 22.26 9.41 2.07
N PHE A 105 23.27 9.66 1.24
CA PHE A 105 23.10 9.82 -0.20
C PHE A 105 22.61 8.53 -0.89
N PHE A 106 23.20 7.37 -0.56
CA PHE A 106 22.80 6.09 -1.13
C PHE A 106 21.38 5.68 -0.72
N PHE A 107 21.00 5.90 0.54
CA PHE A 107 19.65 5.59 1.01
C PHE A 107 18.61 6.56 0.43
N SER A 108 18.91 7.87 0.35
CA SER A 108 18.00 8.84 -0.28
C SER A 108 17.77 8.52 -1.76
N ALA A 109 18.86 8.37 -2.53
CA ALA A 109 18.77 8.14 -3.97
C ALA A 109 18.21 6.76 -4.34
N GLY A 110 18.39 5.75 -3.46
CA GLY A 110 17.83 4.42 -3.65
C GLY A 110 16.32 4.38 -3.43
N VAL A 111 15.83 5.06 -2.40
CA VAL A 111 14.39 5.10 -2.09
C VAL A 111 13.62 5.91 -3.14
N GLU A 112 14.19 7.01 -3.65
CA GLU A 112 13.52 7.87 -4.64
C GLU A 112 13.35 7.24 -6.03
N ARG A 113 14.10 6.17 -6.37
CA ARG A 113 14.13 5.60 -7.73
C ARG A 113 13.49 4.23 -7.89
N ASP A 114 13.13 3.58 -6.79
CA ASP A 114 12.57 2.23 -6.83
C ASP A 114 11.12 2.26 -6.36
N GLU A 115 10.22 2.63 -7.28
CA GLU A 115 8.76 2.59 -7.06
C GLU A 115 8.29 1.17 -6.68
N ALA A 116 8.98 0.14 -7.19
CA ALA A 116 8.70 -1.27 -6.90
C ALA A 116 9.25 -1.77 -5.54
N ALA A 117 10.08 -0.96 -4.87
CA ALA A 117 10.50 -1.18 -3.49
C ALA A 117 9.66 -0.38 -2.48
N SER A 118 8.62 0.32 -2.94
CA SER A 118 7.63 0.90 -2.05
C SER A 118 7.10 -0.21 -1.12
N LEU A 119 7.15 0.05 0.19
CA LEU A 119 6.65 -0.86 1.21
C LEU A 119 5.26 -1.40 0.84
N PRO A 120 4.27 -0.59 0.42
CA PRO A 120 2.94 -1.05 0.00
C PRO A 120 2.94 -2.32 -0.84
N GLN A 121 3.77 -2.36 -1.88
CA GLN A 121 3.74 -3.43 -2.87
C GLN A 121 4.34 -4.76 -2.38
N LYS A 122 5.35 -4.69 -1.50
CA LYS A 122 6.02 -5.89 -0.93
C LYS A 122 5.43 -6.35 0.39
N THR A 123 4.73 -5.46 1.09
CA THR A 123 4.22 -5.73 2.42
C THR A 123 2.81 -6.32 2.45
N GLY A 124 2.08 -6.23 1.34
CA GLY A 124 0.70 -6.70 1.23
C GLY A 124 0.53 -8.17 0.81
N THR A 125 1.60 -8.87 0.38
CA THR A 125 1.43 -10.10 -0.42
C THR A 125 2.12 -11.35 0.13
N ASP A 126 3.01 -11.24 1.12
CA ASP A 126 3.88 -12.36 1.50
C ASP A 126 3.24 -13.39 2.46
N GLU A 127 2.02 -13.18 2.97
CA GLU A 127 1.43 -14.12 3.95
C GLU A 127 0.01 -14.60 3.66
N TYR A 128 -0.73 -13.95 2.76
CA TYR A 128 -2.06 -14.43 2.38
C TYR A 128 -2.21 -14.47 0.86
N VAL A 129 -2.93 -15.49 0.41
CA VAL A 129 -3.26 -15.67 -1.00
C VAL A 129 -4.53 -14.89 -1.29
N GLY A 130 -4.37 -13.65 -1.75
CA GLY A 130 -5.49 -12.76 -2.05
C GLY A 130 -6.11 -13.01 -3.42
N THR A 131 -5.37 -13.64 -4.34
CA THR A 131 -5.81 -13.83 -5.73
C THR A 131 -5.74 -15.28 -6.19
N MET A 132 -6.58 -15.61 -7.16
CA MET A 132 -6.60 -16.94 -7.76
C MET A 132 -5.24 -17.32 -8.38
N GLN A 133 -4.54 -16.40 -9.04
CA GLN A 133 -3.20 -16.65 -9.60
C GLN A 133 -2.18 -16.99 -8.51
N GLN A 134 -2.25 -16.32 -7.36
CA GLN A 134 -1.41 -16.64 -6.20
C GLN A 134 -1.72 -18.05 -5.68
N ALA A 135 -3.00 -18.43 -5.59
CA ALA A 135 -3.41 -19.76 -5.14
C ALA A 135 -2.86 -20.87 -6.04
N VAL A 136 -2.96 -20.67 -7.36
CA VAL A 136 -2.42 -21.60 -8.36
C VAL A 136 -0.90 -21.69 -8.28
N THR A 137 -0.21 -20.54 -8.16
CA THR A 137 1.26 -20.49 -8.07
C THR A 137 1.77 -21.13 -6.78
N ALA A 138 1.06 -20.94 -5.67
CA ALA A 138 1.34 -21.60 -4.40
C ALA A 138 1.01 -23.11 -4.43
N GLY A 139 0.30 -23.58 -5.46
CA GLY A 139 -0.07 -24.98 -5.63
C GLY A 139 -1.13 -25.47 -4.64
N MET A 140 -1.92 -24.53 -4.11
CA MET A 140 -3.02 -24.77 -3.17
C MET A 140 -4.14 -25.61 -3.79
N VAL A 141 -4.81 -26.39 -2.95
CA VAL A 141 -6.01 -27.14 -3.34
C VAL A 141 -7.24 -26.30 -3.03
N ILE A 142 -8.14 -26.18 -4.01
CA ILE A 142 -9.31 -25.30 -3.96
C ILE A 142 -10.57 -26.15 -3.94
N CYS A 143 -11.34 -26.11 -2.85
CA CYS A 143 -12.64 -26.78 -2.83
C CYS A 143 -13.70 -25.95 -3.55
N ALA A 144 -14.53 -26.60 -4.37
CA ALA A 144 -15.61 -25.94 -5.07
C ALA A 144 -16.86 -26.83 -5.17
N HIS A 145 -18.00 -26.21 -5.46
CA HIS A 145 -19.22 -26.94 -5.76
C HIS A 145 -19.14 -27.60 -7.15
N PRO A 146 -19.59 -28.87 -7.33
CA PRO A 146 -19.46 -29.61 -8.59
C PRO A 146 -20.19 -28.97 -9.76
N ALA A 147 -21.22 -28.15 -9.51
CA ALA A 147 -21.93 -27.41 -10.56
C ALA A 147 -21.01 -26.41 -11.31
N LEU A 148 -19.90 -26.00 -10.71
CA LEU A 148 -18.93 -25.07 -11.29
C LEU A 148 -17.74 -25.78 -11.95
N GLU A 149 -17.68 -27.12 -11.93
CA GLU A 149 -16.52 -27.91 -12.38
C GLU A 149 -16.09 -27.57 -13.81
N ASP A 150 -17.02 -27.62 -14.76
CA ASP A 150 -16.74 -27.34 -16.17
C ASP A 150 -16.25 -25.91 -16.43
N LEU A 151 -16.75 -24.93 -15.66
CA LEU A 151 -16.37 -23.52 -15.79
C LEU A 151 -15.00 -23.25 -15.15
N LEU A 152 -14.77 -23.76 -13.94
CA LEU A 152 -13.55 -23.56 -13.19
C LEU A 152 -12.37 -24.26 -13.85
N VAL A 153 -12.52 -25.52 -14.29
CA VAL A 153 -11.47 -26.27 -14.98
C VAL A 153 -11.13 -25.62 -16.34
N ARG A 154 -12.13 -25.07 -17.04
CA ARG A 154 -11.91 -24.36 -18.31
C ARG A 154 -11.15 -23.05 -18.13
N ASN A 155 -11.53 -22.24 -17.14
CA ASN A 155 -10.93 -20.94 -16.91
C ASN A 155 -9.58 -21.04 -16.20
N TRP A 156 -9.39 -22.06 -15.36
CA TRP A 156 -8.21 -22.26 -14.51
C TRP A 156 -7.65 -23.68 -14.61
N PRO A 157 -7.18 -24.11 -15.80
CA PRO A 157 -6.77 -25.49 -16.04
C PRO A 157 -5.53 -25.93 -15.24
N GLN A 158 -4.76 -24.97 -14.69
CA GLN A 158 -3.58 -25.24 -13.87
C GLN A 158 -3.89 -25.33 -12.37
N ALA A 159 -5.09 -24.93 -11.95
CA ALA A 159 -5.51 -24.99 -10.56
C ALA A 159 -5.83 -26.42 -10.14
N LYS A 160 -5.61 -26.75 -8.87
CA LYS A 160 -5.99 -28.04 -8.29
C LYS A 160 -7.34 -27.89 -7.60
N PHE A 161 -8.40 -28.36 -8.25
CA PHE A 161 -9.75 -28.33 -7.67
C PHE A 161 -10.10 -29.66 -7.03
N GLU A 162 -10.75 -29.61 -5.88
CA GLU A 162 -11.46 -30.74 -5.26
C GLU A 162 -12.95 -30.40 -5.21
N PHE A 163 -13.81 -31.24 -5.78
CA PHE A 163 -15.24 -30.97 -5.85
C PHE A 163 -16.00 -31.85 -4.87
N ASP A 164 -16.85 -31.25 -4.02
CA ASP A 164 -17.70 -32.04 -3.14
C ASP A 164 -18.75 -32.83 -3.95
N ARG A 165 -18.82 -34.14 -3.72
CA ARG A 165 -19.81 -35.03 -4.35
C ARG A 165 -20.80 -35.62 -3.35
N SER A 166 -20.79 -35.14 -2.10
CA SER A 166 -21.68 -35.62 -1.04
C SER A 166 -23.16 -35.29 -1.32
N GLY A 167 -23.40 -34.22 -2.08
CA GLY A 167 -24.75 -33.71 -2.37
C GLY A 167 -25.30 -32.75 -1.31
N ASN A 168 -24.48 -32.35 -0.33
CA ASN A 168 -24.84 -31.38 0.71
C ASN A 168 -24.65 -29.91 0.28
N GLU A 169 -24.79 -29.61 -1.02
CA GLU A 169 -24.62 -28.26 -1.58
C GLU A 169 -23.35 -27.54 -1.08
N TRP A 170 -23.46 -26.28 -0.64
CA TRP A 170 -22.34 -25.50 -0.12
C TRP A 170 -21.86 -25.95 1.26
N GLN A 171 -22.72 -26.60 2.05
CA GLN A 171 -22.36 -27.19 3.33
C GLN A 171 -21.31 -28.30 3.13
N GLY A 172 -21.47 -29.12 2.09
CA GLY A 172 -20.52 -30.17 1.74
C GLY A 172 -19.15 -29.63 1.31
N VAL A 173 -19.11 -28.46 0.66
CA VAL A 173 -17.85 -27.76 0.32
C VAL A 173 -17.10 -27.34 1.59
N LEU A 174 -17.82 -26.82 2.60
CA LEU A 174 -17.23 -26.46 3.88
C LEU A 174 -16.78 -27.69 4.68
N ASP A 175 -17.55 -28.77 4.65
CA ASP A 175 -17.20 -30.02 5.33
C ASP A 175 -15.93 -30.65 4.74
N LEU A 176 -15.75 -30.56 3.42
CA LEU A 176 -14.54 -31.00 2.72
C LEU A 176 -13.31 -30.16 3.14
N TYR A 177 -13.48 -28.86 3.34
CA TYR A 177 -12.45 -27.98 3.90
C TYR A 177 -12.09 -28.36 5.34
N ARG A 178 -13.09 -28.57 6.21
CA ARG A 178 -12.89 -29.03 7.60
C ARG A 178 -12.16 -30.37 7.68
N ALA A 179 -12.39 -31.25 6.70
CA ALA A 179 -11.69 -32.53 6.59
C ALA A 179 -10.22 -32.39 6.16
N GLY A 180 -9.75 -31.19 5.84
CA GLY A 180 -8.41 -30.93 5.33
C GLY A 180 -8.22 -31.34 3.87
N GLY A 181 -9.32 -31.42 3.10
CA GLY A 181 -9.28 -31.75 1.67
C GLY A 181 -8.76 -30.60 0.79
N CYS A 182 -8.82 -29.36 1.27
CA CYS A 182 -8.38 -28.17 0.56
C CYS A 182 -7.85 -27.09 1.49
N ASP A 183 -7.12 -26.13 0.89
CA ASP A 183 -6.50 -24.99 1.59
C ASP A 183 -7.39 -23.73 1.53
N VAL A 184 -8.18 -23.61 0.46
CA VAL A 184 -9.05 -22.45 0.16
C VAL A 184 -10.34 -22.93 -0.52
N LEU A 185 -11.35 -22.06 -0.57
CA LEU A 185 -12.66 -22.36 -1.14
C LEU A 185 -12.98 -21.43 -2.33
N ALA A 186 -13.70 -21.94 -3.33
CA ALA A 186 -14.30 -21.15 -4.41
C ALA A 186 -15.83 -21.20 -4.27
N VAL A 187 -16.41 -20.08 -3.84
CA VAL A 187 -17.80 -20.00 -3.39
C VAL A 187 -18.52 -18.84 -4.08
N GLY A 188 -19.76 -19.07 -4.52
CA GLY A 188 -20.63 -18.01 -5.07
C GLY A 188 -21.00 -17.01 -3.99
N ARG A 189 -20.67 -15.73 -4.17
CA ARG A 189 -20.95 -14.68 -3.18
C ARG A 189 -22.46 -14.50 -3.01
N GLU A 190 -23.19 -14.35 -4.10
CA GLU A 190 -24.61 -14.00 -4.05
C GLU A 190 -25.48 -15.15 -3.52
N ASP A 191 -25.10 -16.40 -3.83
CA ASP A 191 -25.82 -17.60 -3.39
C ASP A 191 -25.77 -17.82 -1.88
N ASN A 192 -24.68 -17.41 -1.23
CA ASN A 192 -24.41 -17.71 0.18
C ASN A 192 -24.69 -16.53 1.13
N MET A 193 -24.78 -15.29 0.60
CA MET A 193 -25.03 -14.09 1.41
C MET A 193 -26.37 -14.08 2.15
N LEU A 194 -27.36 -14.85 1.71
CA LEU A 194 -28.67 -14.95 2.35
C LEU A 194 -28.76 -16.07 3.41
N ASP A 195 -27.79 -16.98 3.42
CA ASP A 195 -27.74 -18.07 4.40
C ASP A 195 -26.89 -17.67 5.61
N ASN A 196 -27.55 -17.05 6.59
CA ASN A 196 -26.91 -16.65 7.84
C ASN A 196 -26.31 -17.85 8.61
N GLU A 197 -26.84 -19.06 8.46
CA GLU A 197 -26.30 -20.23 9.14
C GLU A 197 -24.93 -20.59 8.55
N LEU A 198 -24.86 -20.71 7.22
CA LEU A 198 -23.61 -20.99 6.52
C LEU A 198 -22.57 -19.88 6.70
N MET A 199 -22.97 -18.62 6.62
CA MET A 199 -22.07 -17.48 6.84
C MET A 199 -21.49 -17.47 8.26
N ASN A 200 -22.30 -17.82 9.27
CA ASN A 200 -21.79 -17.97 10.63
C ASN A 200 -20.82 -19.15 10.77
N GLN A 201 -21.00 -20.23 9.99
CA GLN A 201 -20.02 -21.30 9.98
C GLN A 201 -18.71 -20.89 9.33
N PHE A 202 -18.73 -20.08 8.25
CA PHE A 202 -17.50 -19.47 7.72
C PHE A 202 -16.81 -18.59 8.77
N CYS A 203 -17.59 -17.80 9.53
CA CYS A 203 -17.05 -17.03 10.65
C CYS A 203 -16.38 -17.92 11.72
N ASP A 204 -17.01 -19.04 12.09
CA ASP A 204 -16.51 -19.94 13.12
C ASP A 204 -15.19 -20.63 12.69
N GLU A 205 -15.03 -20.90 11.39
CA GLU A 205 -13.78 -21.40 10.80
C GLU A 205 -12.74 -20.29 10.54
N GLY A 206 -13.08 -19.03 10.80
CA GLY A 206 -12.24 -17.87 10.50
C GLY A 206 -11.96 -17.75 9.01
N LEU A 207 -12.96 -17.96 8.15
CA LEU A 207 -12.87 -17.81 6.70
C LEU A 207 -13.35 -16.41 6.27
N VAL A 208 -12.68 -15.84 5.26
CA VAL A 208 -12.98 -14.51 4.73
C VAL A 208 -13.03 -14.53 3.20
N PHE A 209 -13.97 -13.79 2.64
CA PHE A 209 -14.15 -13.61 1.21
C PHE A 209 -13.15 -12.58 0.71
N THR A 210 -12.37 -12.96 -0.30
CA THR A 210 -11.53 -12.03 -1.05
C THR A 210 -12.34 -11.30 -2.12
N ASP A 211 -11.77 -10.23 -2.67
CA ASP A 211 -12.33 -9.56 -3.85
C ASP A 211 -11.87 -10.17 -5.18
N SER A 212 -11.09 -11.25 -5.13
CA SER A 212 -10.61 -11.94 -6.33
C SER A 212 -11.77 -12.72 -6.97
N LEU A 213 -12.30 -12.14 -8.04
CA LEU A 213 -13.29 -12.78 -8.91
C LEU A 213 -12.64 -13.95 -9.66
N ILE A 214 -13.15 -15.16 -9.44
CA ILE A 214 -12.69 -16.38 -10.12
C ILE A 214 -13.46 -16.59 -11.43
N VAL A 215 -14.79 -16.50 -11.35
CA VAL A 215 -15.72 -16.59 -12.47
C VAL A 215 -17.00 -15.84 -12.13
N GLU A 216 -17.62 -15.27 -13.15
CA GLU A 216 -18.91 -14.59 -13.05
C GLU A 216 -19.93 -15.35 -13.90
N THR A 217 -21.03 -15.78 -13.30
CA THR A 217 -22.08 -16.57 -13.95
C THR A 217 -23.39 -15.79 -13.97
N PRO A 218 -23.95 -15.47 -15.15
CA PRO A 218 -25.24 -14.80 -15.22
C PRO A 218 -26.36 -15.74 -14.77
N VAL A 219 -27.11 -15.34 -13.74
CA VAL A 219 -28.29 -16.04 -13.26
C VAL A 219 -29.51 -15.51 -14.00
N ALA A 220 -30.12 -16.36 -14.83
CA ALA A 220 -31.26 -16.00 -15.65
C ALA A 220 -32.36 -17.07 -15.58
N LEU A 221 -33.61 -16.66 -15.80
CA LEU A 221 -34.72 -17.60 -15.79
C LEU A 221 -34.80 -18.33 -17.13
N PRO A 222 -34.96 -19.67 -17.14
CA PRO A 222 -35.25 -20.38 -18.37
C PRO A 222 -36.63 -19.97 -18.87
N ALA A 223 -36.71 -19.55 -20.13
CA ALA A 223 -37.93 -19.09 -20.75
C ALA A 223 -38.08 -19.69 -22.15
N ARG A 224 -39.32 -19.82 -22.62
CA ARG A 224 -39.54 -20.15 -24.03
C ARG A 224 -39.16 -18.95 -24.90
N PRO A 225 -38.63 -19.16 -26.12
CA PRO A 225 -38.18 -18.07 -26.99
C PRO A 225 -39.27 -17.03 -27.31
N ASP A 226 -40.54 -17.45 -27.38
CA ASP A 226 -41.70 -16.62 -27.69
C ASP A 226 -42.03 -15.59 -26.60
N ILE A 227 -41.67 -15.87 -25.34
CA ILE A 227 -41.97 -15.00 -24.18
C ILE A 227 -40.73 -14.41 -23.53
N ALA A 228 -39.52 -14.90 -23.86
CA ALA A 228 -38.28 -14.50 -23.21
C ALA A 228 -38.01 -12.99 -23.31
N SER A 229 -38.29 -12.37 -24.46
CA SER A 229 -38.14 -10.92 -24.66
C SER A 229 -39.14 -10.11 -23.82
N GLY A 230 -40.40 -10.54 -23.78
CA GLY A 230 -41.44 -9.91 -22.96
C GLY A 230 -41.14 -9.99 -21.46
N LEU A 231 -40.75 -11.17 -20.97
CA LEU A 231 -40.34 -11.35 -19.57
C LEU A 231 -39.12 -10.48 -19.23
N SER A 232 -38.12 -10.45 -20.12
CA SER A 232 -36.93 -9.64 -19.94
C SER A 232 -37.23 -8.14 -19.84
N TYR A 233 -38.14 -7.64 -20.68
CA TYR A 233 -38.62 -6.26 -20.62
C TYR A 233 -39.27 -5.95 -19.27
N TRP A 234 -40.11 -6.86 -18.75
CA TRP A 234 -40.77 -6.66 -17.47
C TRP A 234 -39.82 -6.73 -16.28
N ILE A 235 -38.83 -7.62 -16.30
CA ILE A 235 -37.75 -7.69 -15.30
C ILE A 235 -37.02 -6.34 -15.25
N PHE A 236 -36.57 -5.85 -16.40
CA PHE A 236 -35.89 -4.56 -16.50
C PHE A 236 -36.77 -3.40 -16.00
N ARG A 237 -38.06 -3.40 -16.35
CA ARG A 237 -39.01 -2.36 -15.91
C ARG A 237 -39.24 -2.41 -14.40
N ALA A 238 -39.34 -3.61 -13.82
CA ALA A 238 -39.50 -3.81 -12.38
C ALA A 238 -38.28 -3.28 -11.60
N GLU A 239 -37.08 -3.58 -12.07
CA GLU A 239 -35.84 -3.06 -11.48
C GLU A 239 -35.76 -1.53 -11.59
N LYS A 240 -35.91 -0.99 -12.81
CA LYS A 240 -35.69 0.43 -13.07
C LYS A 240 -36.73 1.36 -12.45
N TYR A 241 -38.01 0.98 -12.45
CA TYR A 241 -39.10 1.87 -12.04
C TYR A 241 -39.69 1.54 -10.67
N HIS A 242 -39.55 0.29 -10.23
CA HIS A 242 -40.12 -0.15 -8.96
C HIS A 242 -39.05 -0.54 -7.94
N GLY A 243 -37.76 -0.48 -8.31
CA GLY A 243 -36.66 -0.87 -7.43
C GLY A 243 -36.71 -2.35 -7.04
N VAL A 244 -37.39 -3.19 -7.81
CA VAL A 244 -37.49 -4.63 -7.53
C VAL A 244 -36.26 -5.30 -8.12
N SER A 245 -35.24 -5.50 -7.30
CA SER A 245 -34.01 -6.21 -7.65
C SER A 245 -33.64 -7.21 -6.56
N ILE A 246 -32.90 -8.25 -6.95
CA ILE A 246 -32.38 -9.25 -5.99
C ILE A 246 -31.52 -8.57 -4.92
N ALA A 247 -30.69 -7.58 -5.31
CA ALA A 247 -29.87 -6.81 -4.39
C ALA A 247 -30.71 -6.05 -3.34
N ASN A 248 -31.84 -5.47 -3.74
CA ASN A 248 -32.73 -4.77 -2.80
C ASN A 248 -33.44 -5.76 -1.87
N SER A 249 -33.90 -6.90 -2.39
CA SER A 249 -34.49 -7.97 -1.58
C SER A 249 -33.48 -8.57 -0.60
N ALA A 250 -32.21 -8.71 -1.00
CA ALA A 250 -31.13 -9.17 -0.13
C ALA A 250 -30.88 -8.19 1.02
N LYS A 251 -30.85 -6.88 0.74
CA LYS A 251 -30.75 -5.84 1.78
C LYS A 251 -31.91 -5.88 2.77
N GLU A 252 -33.15 -6.00 2.27
CA GLU A 252 -34.34 -6.12 3.12
C GLU A 252 -34.29 -7.39 4.00
N TYR A 253 -33.79 -8.50 3.44
CA TYR A 253 -33.58 -9.74 4.19
C TYR A 253 -32.57 -9.55 5.32
N VAL A 254 -31.41 -8.94 5.05
CA VAL A 254 -30.38 -8.66 6.06
C VAL A 254 -30.91 -7.69 7.13
N GLU A 255 -31.68 -6.67 6.76
CA GLU A 255 -32.31 -5.75 7.72
C GLU A 255 -33.28 -6.49 8.65
N LYS A 256 -34.03 -7.46 8.12
CA LYS A 256 -35.04 -8.21 8.87
C LYS A 256 -34.44 -9.28 9.79
N TYR A 257 -33.44 -10.01 9.33
CA TYR A 257 -32.88 -11.16 10.07
C TYR A 257 -31.56 -10.85 10.77
N GLY A 258 -31.00 -9.65 10.54
CA GLY A 258 -29.71 -9.24 11.05
C GLY A 258 -28.54 -9.73 10.17
N PRO A 259 -27.41 -9.02 10.20
CA PRO A 259 -26.18 -9.45 9.53
C PRO A 259 -25.57 -10.69 10.22
N PRO A 260 -24.65 -11.41 9.54
CA PRO A 260 -23.87 -12.48 10.16
C PRO A 260 -23.05 -11.96 11.36
N LYS A 261 -22.61 -12.88 12.24
CA LYS A 261 -21.88 -12.52 13.48
C LYS A 261 -20.54 -11.85 13.23
N CYS A 262 -19.90 -12.09 12.09
CA CYS A 262 -18.60 -11.55 11.74
C CYS A 262 -18.63 -10.80 10.41
N GLU A 263 -17.63 -9.94 10.24
CA GLU A 263 -17.33 -9.28 8.98
C GLU A 263 -16.60 -10.27 8.08
N SER A 264 -17.28 -10.72 7.03
CA SER A 264 -16.79 -11.77 6.15
C SER A 264 -15.99 -11.26 4.96
N GLU A 265 -16.01 -9.95 4.68
CA GLU A 265 -15.28 -9.37 3.54
C GLU A 265 -13.89 -8.89 3.96
N LEU A 266 -12.86 -9.33 3.22
CA LEU A 266 -11.47 -8.95 3.47
C LEU A 266 -11.24 -7.44 3.32
N SER A 267 -11.96 -6.80 2.40
CA SER A 267 -11.88 -5.35 2.13
C SER A 267 -12.43 -4.51 3.27
N ASN A 268 -13.41 -5.01 4.02
CA ASN A 268 -13.98 -4.28 5.15
C ASN A 268 -13.21 -4.52 6.46
N LEU A 269 -12.42 -5.59 6.53
CA LEU A 269 -11.42 -5.79 7.60
C LEU A 269 -10.33 -4.73 7.45
N GLY A 270 -10.59 -3.53 7.97
CA GLY A 270 -9.88 -2.24 7.80
C GLY A 270 -8.39 -2.20 8.14
N GLY A 271 -7.62 -3.08 7.53
CA GLY A 271 -6.18 -3.22 7.58
C GLY A 271 -5.61 -3.92 6.33
N ILE A 272 -6.48 -4.33 5.40
CA ILE A 272 -6.11 -4.91 4.10
C ILE A 272 -6.99 -4.27 3.01
N GLU A 273 -7.16 -2.95 3.05
CA GLU A 273 -7.42 -2.26 1.79
C GLU A 273 -6.20 -2.54 0.90
N GLU A 274 -6.43 -2.93 -0.36
CA GLU A 274 -5.37 -2.93 -1.38
C GLU A 274 -4.62 -1.63 -1.18
N VAL A 275 -3.33 -1.70 -0.85
CA VAL A 275 -2.59 -0.58 -0.27
C VAL A 275 -2.53 0.52 -1.32
N ASP A 276 -3.56 1.37 -1.32
CA ASP A 276 -3.63 2.57 -2.12
C ASP A 276 -2.48 3.44 -1.61
N ASP A 277 -1.81 4.14 -2.51
CA ASP A 277 -0.63 4.97 -2.18
C ASP A 277 -0.97 6.07 -1.16
N LEU A 278 -2.26 6.25 -0.86
CA LEU A 278 -2.84 7.20 0.09
C LEU A 278 -3.21 6.59 1.46
N THR A 279 -2.98 5.30 1.70
CA THR A 279 -3.33 4.67 2.98
C THR A 279 -2.51 5.32 4.11
N PRO A 280 -3.13 5.88 5.16
CA PRO A 280 -2.42 6.59 6.20
C PRO A 280 -1.46 5.65 6.95
N LEU A 281 -0.18 6.03 7.07
CA LEU A 281 0.79 5.24 7.81
C LEU A 281 0.38 5.09 9.28
N SER A 282 0.12 3.84 9.70
CA SER A 282 -0.10 3.51 11.11
C SER A 282 1.11 3.90 11.97
N PRO A 283 0.91 4.43 13.20
CA PRO A 283 1.99 4.69 14.15
C PRO A 283 2.89 3.47 14.41
N GLU A 284 2.35 2.26 14.27
CA GLU A 284 3.07 0.99 14.42
C GLU A 284 4.24 0.89 13.40
N ASN A 285 4.01 1.33 12.16
CA ASN A 285 5.04 1.35 11.12
C ASN A 285 6.14 2.38 11.40
N MET A 286 5.87 3.38 12.25
CA MET A 286 6.85 4.41 12.66
C MET A 286 7.70 3.99 13.86
N VAL A 287 7.35 2.90 14.56
CA VAL A 287 8.07 2.46 15.77
C VAL A 287 9.53 2.14 15.45
N PHE A 288 9.81 1.44 14.34
CA PHE A 288 11.18 1.09 13.98
C PHE A 288 12.05 2.32 13.67
N PRO A 289 11.65 3.26 12.78
CA PRO A 289 12.38 4.50 12.57
C PRO A 289 12.63 5.29 13.86
N ILE A 290 11.65 5.35 14.78
CA ILE A 290 11.77 6.06 16.05
C ILE A 290 12.80 5.38 16.97
N ILE A 291 12.75 4.05 17.12
CA ILE A 291 13.73 3.29 17.92
C ILE A 291 15.12 3.45 17.32
N PHE A 292 15.24 3.34 16.00
CA PHE A 292 16.50 3.51 15.28
C PHE A 292 17.07 4.91 15.53
N PHE A 293 16.27 5.97 15.31
CA PHE A 293 16.66 7.35 15.57
C PHE A 293 17.08 7.56 17.03
N SER A 294 16.31 7.03 17.98
CA SER A 294 16.60 7.11 19.41
C SER A 294 17.93 6.44 19.76
N ALA A 295 18.22 5.27 19.18
CA ALA A 295 19.48 4.57 19.38
C ALA A 295 20.68 5.38 18.87
N PHE A 296 20.58 6.01 17.69
CA PHE A 296 21.64 6.88 17.16
C PHE A 296 21.78 8.18 17.94
N ALA A 297 20.69 8.77 18.42
CA ALA A 297 20.73 9.94 19.30
C ALA A 297 21.44 9.63 20.62
N LEU A 298 21.09 8.51 21.27
CA LEU A 298 21.76 8.05 22.50
C LEU A 298 23.24 7.74 22.26
N PHE A 299 23.58 7.12 21.12
CA PHE A 299 24.96 6.89 20.73
C PHE A 299 25.74 8.20 20.55
N GLY A 300 25.13 9.20 19.92
CA GLY A 300 25.70 10.55 19.78
C GLY A 300 25.94 11.22 21.13
N ILE A 301 24.97 11.15 22.05
CA ILE A 301 25.11 11.66 23.42
C ILE A 301 26.25 10.93 24.15
N PHE A 302 26.34 9.61 24.03
CA PHE A 302 27.38 8.82 24.66
C PHE A 302 28.78 9.22 24.18
N LEU A 303 28.95 9.41 22.86
CA LEU A 303 30.19 9.91 22.28
C LEU A 303 30.53 11.32 22.78
N HIS A 304 29.53 12.19 22.91
CA HIS A 304 29.71 13.55 23.44
C HIS A 304 30.17 13.53 24.91
N VAL A 305 29.55 12.70 25.75
CA VAL A 305 29.94 12.54 27.16
C VAL A 305 31.36 11.99 27.30
N ILE A 306 31.76 11.05 26.43
CA ILE A 306 33.15 10.54 26.41
C ILE A 306 34.13 11.66 26.05
N ASP A 307 33.79 12.48 25.05
CA ASP A 307 34.63 13.59 24.63
C ASP A 307 34.80 14.63 25.76
N GLU A 308 33.71 15.01 26.42
CA GLU A 308 33.75 15.96 27.53
C GLU A 308 34.53 15.42 28.74
N ARG A 309 34.35 14.13 29.08
CA ARG A 309 35.13 13.48 30.15
C ARG A 309 36.61 13.45 29.83
N ASN A 310 36.97 13.18 28.57
CA ASN A 310 38.36 13.19 28.15
C ASN A 310 38.95 14.60 28.16
N HIS A 311 38.16 15.60 27.76
CA HIS A 311 38.53 17.01 27.83
C HIS A 311 38.87 17.43 29.27
N LYS A 312 37.96 17.17 30.21
CA LYS A 312 38.17 17.49 31.65
C LYS A 312 39.41 16.82 32.22
N LYS A 313 39.67 15.56 31.87
CA LYS A 313 40.83 14.80 32.39
C LYS A 313 42.17 15.25 31.80
N THR A 314 42.21 15.58 30.51
CA THR A 314 43.49 15.85 29.82
C THR A 314 43.77 17.34 29.61
N GLY A 315 42.81 18.22 29.89
CA GLY A 315 42.92 19.68 29.69
C GLY A 315 43.16 20.05 28.22
N ARG A 316 42.94 19.12 27.30
CA ARG A 316 43.19 19.26 25.87
C ARG A 316 41.91 18.88 25.16
N HIS A 317 41.45 19.77 24.27
CA HIS A 317 40.37 19.45 23.35
C HIS A 317 40.75 18.23 22.53
N THR A 318 40.00 17.15 22.75
CA THR A 318 40.06 15.94 21.96
C THR A 318 39.55 16.27 20.56
N LEU A 319 40.26 15.77 19.54
CA LEU A 319 39.89 15.91 18.12
C LEU A 319 38.61 15.15 17.75
N VAL A 320 37.85 14.66 18.73
CA VAL A 320 36.65 13.82 18.56
C VAL A 320 35.37 14.65 18.80
N GLY A 321 35.43 15.72 19.59
CA GLY A 321 34.36 16.71 19.67
C GLY A 321 34.14 17.41 18.34
N ARG A 322 32.90 17.42 17.85
CA ARG A 322 32.48 18.39 16.83
C ARG A 322 32.32 19.71 17.58
N HIS A 323 33.02 20.77 17.16
CA HIS A 323 32.63 22.10 17.62
C HIS A 323 31.23 22.32 17.05
N SER A 324 30.23 22.44 17.94
CA SER A 324 28.90 22.82 17.50
C SER A 324 29.03 24.16 16.79
N THR A 325 28.74 24.21 15.49
CA THR A 325 28.74 25.47 14.72
C THR A 325 27.56 26.36 15.11
N LEU A 326 26.64 25.85 15.92
CA LEU A 326 25.65 26.64 16.66
C LEU A 326 26.32 27.28 17.88
N SER A 327 27.08 28.34 17.64
CA SER A 327 27.57 29.26 18.68
C SER A 327 26.42 30.15 19.16
N LEU A 328 25.39 29.57 19.78
CA LEU A 328 24.25 30.34 20.31
C LEU A 328 24.60 31.14 21.58
N PHE A 329 25.77 30.91 22.20
CA PHE A 329 26.13 31.49 23.50
C PHE A 329 27.51 32.16 23.59
N ASP A 330 28.26 32.27 22.48
CA ASP A 330 29.60 32.91 22.53
C ASP A 330 29.56 34.44 22.37
N ASP A 331 28.45 35.02 21.91
CA ASP A 331 28.36 36.48 21.70
C ASP A 331 28.23 37.28 23.01
N GLU A 332 27.72 36.71 24.10
CA GLU A 332 27.61 37.43 25.38
C GLU A 332 28.97 37.70 26.06
N ARG A 333 29.99 36.87 25.80
CA ARG A 333 31.32 37.08 26.40
C ARG A 333 32.17 38.11 25.64
N ILE A 334 31.86 38.38 24.37
CA ILE A 334 32.58 39.38 23.59
C ILE A 334 32.08 40.80 23.94
N LEU A 335 30.81 40.94 24.32
CA LEU A 335 30.27 42.21 24.81
C LEU A 335 30.73 42.54 26.24
N ALA A 336 30.83 41.55 27.13
CA ALA A 336 31.30 41.79 28.51
C ALA A 336 32.78 42.18 28.64
N LYS A 337 33.57 42.14 27.55
CA LYS A 337 34.99 42.49 27.57
C LYS A 337 35.33 43.78 26.83
N LYS A 338 34.32 44.49 26.29
CA LYS A 338 34.52 45.70 25.48
C LYS A 338 34.45 47.01 26.27
N ASP A 339 34.09 46.98 27.55
CA ASP A 339 33.86 48.20 28.33
C ASP A 339 35.10 48.74 29.08
N ASP A 340 36.22 48.01 29.13
CA ASP A 340 37.42 48.44 29.89
C ASP A 340 38.56 49.02 29.03
N SER A 341 38.35 49.26 27.73
CA SER A 341 39.41 49.78 26.84
C SER A 341 38.94 50.87 25.88
N PHE A 342 38.15 51.83 26.38
CA PHE A 342 37.95 53.13 25.73
C PHE A 342 38.92 54.16 26.29
N GLY A 343 40.19 54.04 25.91
CA GLY A 343 41.23 55.01 26.24
C GLY A 343 42.34 54.98 25.22
N SER A 344 42.41 56.05 24.41
CA SER A 344 43.52 56.39 23.52
C SER A 344 43.75 55.45 22.33
N ILE A 345 43.39 55.92 21.12
CA ILE A 345 44.37 56.26 20.08
C ILE A 345 43.67 57.09 18.99
N VAL A 346 44.35 58.20 18.71
CA VAL A 346 44.10 59.25 17.74
C VAL A 346 44.77 58.86 16.41
N ASN A 347 44.12 59.21 15.30
CA ASN A 347 44.62 59.36 13.91
C ASN A 347 45.26 58.14 13.21
N ALA A 348 44.53 57.57 12.26
CA ALA A 348 45.08 57.02 11.01
C ALA A 348 44.05 57.10 9.87
N ASP A 349 44.53 57.45 8.69
CA ASP A 349 43.82 57.83 7.46
C ASP A 349 42.80 56.83 6.91
N PRO A 350 41.80 57.29 6.13
CA PRO A 350 40.83 56.44 5.46
C PRO A 350 41.20 56.22 3.99
N GLU A 351 41.93 55.16 3.65
CA GLU A 351 41.93 54.64 2.28
C GLU A 351 42.01 53.10 2.23
N ASP A 352 41.30 52.56 1.23
CA ASP A 352 41.32 51.19 0.71
C ASP A 352 40.42 50.15 1.41
N VAL A 353 39.11 50.33 1.28
CA VAL A 353 38.12 49.24 1.37
C VAL A 353 37.94 48.64 -0.03
N ARG A 354 38.65 47.55 -0.33
CA ARG A 354 38.27 46.63 -1.42
C ARG A 354 37.41 45.51 -0.85
N PRO A 355 36.27 45.17 -1.50
CA PRO A 355 35.45 44.05 -1.07
C PRO A 355 36.17 42.74 -1.39
N VAL A 356 36.47 41.96 -0.35
CA VAL A 356 36.87 40.56 -0.49
C VAL A 356 35.63 39.77 -0.91
N ALA A 357 35.67 39.25 -2.12
CA ALA A 357 34.65 38.39 -2.69
C ALA A 357 34.38 37.19 -1.76
N GLY A 358 33.16 37.11 -1.25
CA GLY A 358 32.63 35.98 -0.48
C GLY A 358 32.64 34.71 -1.33
N GLY A 359 33.39 33.72 -0.87
CA GLY A 359 33.50 32.42 -1.51
C GLY A 359 32.56 31.39 -0.88
N LYS A 360 31.70 30.82 -1.73
CA LYS A 360 31.22 29.42 -1.71
C LYS A 360 30.66 28.90 -0.37
N THR A 361 29.44 29.28 -0.04
CA THR A 361 28.52 28.45 0.76
C THR A 361 27.23 28.08 0.02
N ASP A 362 27.01 28.60 -1.20
CA ASP A 362 25.74 28.44 -1.92
C ASP A 362 25.63 27.16 -2.76
N ALA A 363 26.66 26.32 -2.80
CA ALA A 363 26.62 25.09 -3.61
C ALA A 363 25.75 23.98 -2.99
N LEU A 364 25.53 24.00 -1.67
CA LEU A 364 24.79 22.96 -0.96
C LEU A 364 23.29 23.30 -0.85
N SER A 365 22.96 24.59 -0.69
CA SER A 365 21.61 25.11 -0.82
C SER A 365 21.11 25.11 -2.28
N ALA A 366 21.99 25.35 -3.26
CA ALA A 366 21.62 25.22 -4.68
C ALA A 366 21.42 23.76 -5.13
N ALA A 367 22.16 22.80 -4.55
CA ALA A 367 21.96 21.37 -4.85
C ALA A 367 20.62 20.82 -4.29
N LEU A 368 20.17 21.34 -3.15
CA LEU A 368 18.85 21.00 -2.56
C LEU A 368 17.68 21.70 -3.26
N ALA A 369 17.90 22.87 -3.87
CA ALA A 369 16.88 23.58 -4.64
C ALA A 369 16.76 23.09 -6.10
N ALA A 370 17.85 22.60 -6.70
CA ALA A 370 17.84 22.11 -8.09
C ALA A 370 17.16 20.74 -8.26
N SER A 371 17.08 19.91 -7.21
CA SER A 371 16.35 18.63 -7.22
C SER A 371 14.83 18.78 -7.16
N ALA A 372 14.31 19.99 -6.89
CA ALA A 372 12.86 20.25 -6.83
C ALA A 372 12.25 20.74 -8.17
N GLN A 373 13.05 20.94 -9.22
CA GLN A 373 12.58 21.51 -10.50
C GLN A 373 12.82 20.62 -11.72
N LEU A 374 13.28 19.38 -11.54
CA LEU A 374 13.54 18.44 -12.65
C LEU A 374 12.53 17.29 -12.69
N SER A 375 11.25 17.58 -12.47
CA SER A 375 10.13 16.65 -12.70
C SER A 375 8.89 17.39 -13.22
N THR A 376 9.06 18.23 -14.25
CA THR A 376 7.95 18.74 -15.08
C THR A 376 8.48 19.06 -16.47
N ASP A 377 8.91 18.05 -17.21
CA ASP A 377 8.80 18.05 -18.68
C ASP A 377 9.34 16.73 -19.23
N LEU A 378 8.45 15.90 -19.77
CA LEU A 378 8.65 14.94 -20.87
C LEU A 378 7.51 13.92 -20.84
N GLY A 379 6.63 13.95 -21.87
CA GLY A 379 5.90 12.75 -22.26
C GLY A 379 4.43 12.90 -22.66
N GLU A 380 4.09 13.92 -23.44
CA GLU A 380 2.86 13.95 -24.23
C GLU A 380 2.99 12.94 -25.40
N GLY A 381 2.01 12.05 -25.57
CA GLY A 381 1.79 11.37 -26.86
C GLY A 381 1.42 9.88 -26.83
N VAL A 382 0.19 9.53 -26.42
CA VAL A 382 -0.54 8.37 -26.98
C VAL A 382 -2.02 8.73 -27.10
N GLY A 383 -2.57 8.51 -28.29
CA GLY A 383 -3.84 9.05 -28.76
C GLY A 383 -5.08 8.64 -27.97
N ALA A 384 -5.85 9.65 -27.57
CA ALA A 384 -7.24 9.47 -27.18
C ALA A 384 -8.10 9.21 -28.43
N HIS A 385 -8.69 8.03 -28.50
CA HIS A 385 -9.84 7.77 -29.35
C HIS A 385 -11.02 8.65 -28.91
N PRO A 386 -11.77 9.25 -29.84
CA PRO A 386 -12.92 10.07 -29.48
C PRO A 386 -14.04 9.19 -28.92
N VAL A 387 -14.39 9.43 -27.65
CA VAL A 387 -15.62 8.93 -27.04
C VAL A 387 -16.80 9.59 -27.77
N PRO A 388 -17.74 8.83 -28.36
CA PRO A 388 -18.90 9.40 -29.00
C PRO A 388 -19.86 9.95 -27.94
N ASN A 389 -20.09 11.25 -28.04
CA ASN A 389 -21.04 12.02 -27.26
C ASN A 389 -22.46 11.54 -27.58
N CYS A 390 -23.06 10.74 -26.71
CA CYS A 390 -24.45 10.27 -26.83
C CYS A 390 -25.41 11.32 -26.25
N ASN A 391 -25.59 12.43 -26.97
CA ASN A 391 -26.82 13.21 -26.85
C ASN A 391 -27.88 12.49 -27.70
N GLY A 392 -28.71 11.71 -27.02
CA GLY A 392 -29.87 11.05 -27.62
C GLY A 392 -30.97 12.06 -27.90
N ASP A 393 -30.94 12.63 -29.10
CA ASP A 393 -32.12 13.25 -29.70
C ASP A 393 -33.15 12.16 -30.02
N ALA A 394 -34.40 12.51 -29.73
CA ALA A 394 -35.59 11.72 -29.91
C ALA A 394 -35.79 11.28 -31.38
N LEU A 395 -35.83 9.97 -31.63
CA LEU A 395 -36.57 9.39 -32.74
C LEU A 395 -36.66 7.86 -32.61
N GLU A 396 -37.80 7.32 -33.05
CA GLU A 396 -38.22 5.91 -33.11
C GLU A 396 -38.80 5.30 -31.83
N GLN A 397 -39.91 5.90 -31.38
CA GLN A 397 -40.87 5.28 -30.47
C GLN A 397 -42.27 5.26 -31.12
N THR A 398 -42.40 4.66 -32.31
CA THR A 398 -43.69 4.60 -33.02
C THR A 398 -44.11 3.21 -33.50
N SER A 399 -43.26 2.18 -33.43
CA SER A 399 -43.63 0.84 -33.90
C SER A 399 -44.11 -0.10 -32.77
N SER A 400 -43.49 -0.05 -31.58
CA SER A 400 -43.86 -0.90 -30.43
C SER A 400 -45.12 -0.43 -29.69
N ASP A 401 -45.45 0.86 -29.75
CA ASP A 401 -46.64 1.41 -29.10
C ASP A 401 -47.95 1.11 -29.85
N ALA A 402 -47.87 0.80 -31.15
CA ALA A 402 -49.03 0.38 -31.94
C ALA A 402 -49.50 -1.04 -31.57
N ALA A 403 -48.57 -1.99 -31.41
CA ALA A 403 -48.87 -3.35 -30.98
C ALA A 403 -49.34 -3.41 -29.52
N LEU A 404 -48.81 -2.53 -28.65
CA LEU A 404 -49.26 -2.40 -27.27
C LEU A 404 -50.66 -1.76 -27.17
N ARG A 405 -50.99 -0.80 -28.03
CA ARG A 405 -52.37 -0.25 -28.12
C ARG A 405 -53.37 -1.30 -28.58
N GLU A 406 -53.04 -2.12 -29.57
CA GLU A 406 -53.92 -3.23 -30.00
C GLU A 406 -54.17 -4.24 -28.87
N LEU A 407 -53.14 -4.55 -28.06
CA LEU A 407 -53.29 -5.43 -26.90
C LEU A 407 -54.14 -4.80 -25.78
N PHE A 408 -54.02 -3.50 -25.52
CA PHE A 408 -54.84 -2.80 -24.54
C PHE A 408 -56.29 -2.60 -25.01
N GLU A 409 -56.53 -2.40 -26.30
CA GLU A 409 -57.88 -2.29 -26.88
C GLU A 409 -58.56 -3.65 -27.06
N SER A 410 -57.79 -4.76 -27.13
CA SER A 410 -58.34 -6.11 -27.30
C SER A 410 -59.14 -6.65 -26.11
N GLY A 411 -59.14 -5.95 -24.95
CA GLY A 411 -59.86 -6.39 -23.74
C GLY A 411 -59.33 -7.69 -23.11
N ALA A 412 -58.27 -8.30 -23.66
CA ALA A 412 -57.72 -9.57 -23.21
C ALA A 412 -57.18 -9.51 -21.75
N ILE A 413 -56.70 -8.33 -21.33
CA ILE A 413 -56.21 -8.11 -19.97
C ILE A 413 -57.36 -8.10 -18.95
N ASP A 414 -58.50 -7.51 -19.31
CA ASP A 414 -59.69 -7.51 -18.45
C ASP A 414 -60.28 -8.91 -18.32
N GLU A 415 -60.25 -9.72 -19.38
CA GLU A 415 -60.70 -11.11 -19.34
C GLU A 415 -59.77 -11.99 -18.46
N ALA A 416 -58.46 -11.78 -18.55
CA ALA A 416 -57.46 -12.44 -17.70
C ALA A 416 -57.58 -12.06 -16.21
N LEU A 417 -57.84 -10.78 -15.92
CA LEU A 417 -58.09 -10.30 -14.55
C LEU A 417 -59.41 -10.84 -13.99
N ASN A 418 -60.45 -10.95 -14.81
CA ASN A 418 -61.74 -11.48 -14.40
C ASN A 418 -61.67 -13.00 -14.13
N THR A 419 -60.88 -13.74 -14.91
CA THR A 419 -60.61 -15.17 -14.64
C THR A 419 -59.80 -15.38 -13.37
N LEU A 420 -58.79 -14.54 -13.10
CA LEU A 420 -58.04 -14.57 -11.83
C LEU A 420 -58.93 -14.24 -10.62
N SER A 421 -59.85 -13.29 -10.76
CA SER A 421 -60.82 -12.95 -9.71
C SER A 421 -61.77 -14.12 -9.41
N ARG A 422 -62.25 -14.83 -10.45
CA ARG A 422 -63.07 -16.05 -10.30
C ARG A 422 -62.31 -17.19 -9.64
N LEU A 423 -61.03 -17.38 -9.96
CA LEU A 423 -60.18 -18.38 -9.30
C LEU A 423 -59.95 -18.06 -7.81
N LYS A 424 -59.81 -16.77 -7.45
CA LYS A 424 -59.73 -16.34 -6.04
C LYS A 424 -61.02 -16.61 -5.27
N GLN A 425 -62.18 -16.46 -5.90
CA GLN A 425 -63.48 -16.78 -5.30
C GLN A 425 -63.63 -18.29 -5.09
N LEU A 426 -63.22 -19.12 -6.07
CA LEU A 426 -63.25 -20.58 -5.95
C LEU A 426 -62.35 -21.11 -4.83
N LYS A 427 -61.19 -20.48 -4.60
CA LYS A 427 -60.27 -20.83 -3.49
C LYS A 427 -60.82 -20.48 -2.10
N LYS A 428 -61.89 -19.69 -2.00
CA LYS A 428 -62.56 -19.39 -0.71
C LYS A 428 -63.70 -20.35 -0.38
N VAL A 429 -64.14 -21.16 -1.34
CA VAL A 429 -65.26 -22.10 -1.19
C VAL A 429 -64.75 -23.54 -0.95
N LEU A 430 -63.54 -23.83 -1.42
CA LEU A 430 -62.72 -24.96 -0.98
C LEU A 430 -61.97 -24.60 0.30
#